data_AF-A0A9R1RQH3-F1
#
_entry.id   AF-A0A9R1RQH3-F1
#
_cell.length_a   1.000
_cell.length_b   1.000
_cell.length_c   1.000
_cell.angle_alpha   90.00
_cell.angle_beta   90.00
_cell.angle_gamma   90.00
#
_symmetry.space_group_name_H-M   'P 1'
#
loop_
_entity.id
_entity.type
_entity.pdbx_description
1 polymer ?
#
loop_
_entity_poly.entity_id
_entity_poly.type
_entity_poly.pdbx_seq_one_letter_code
_entity_poly.pdbx_strand_id
1 'polypeptide(L)'
;MERPDSEFKERLLRLLRKPFSQGEYDMLLDKATTRPPATMKRQTRGGVKYYNSEHERQPSYFDGQPELAKQVRVESTSKPNQLALLRGFFFWMENIAHHDQFRPWRDDFKQYKVTMIEIE
;
A
#
# COMPACT_ATOMS: atom_id res chain seq x y z
N MET A 1 13.30 -10.32 -15.90
CA MET A 1 14.20 -11.19 -15.11
C MET A 1 13.41 -11.59 -13.89
N GLU A 2 13.21 -12.89 -13.66
CA GLU A 2 12.51 -13.38 -12.48
C GLU A 2 13.42 -13.21 -11.26
N ARG A 3 12.93 -12.55 -10.19
CA ARG A 3 13.69 -12.52 -8.93
C ARG A 3 13.79 -13.94 -8.38
N PRO A 4 14.98 -14.34 -7.88
CA PRO A 4 15.15 -15.58 -7.14
C PRO A 4 14.06 -15.75 -6.08
N ASP A 5 13.66 -16.99 -5.83
CA ASP A 5 12.72 -17.28 -4.76
C ASP A 5 13.33 -16.84 -3.43
N SER A 6 12.54 -16.06 -2.69
CA SER A 6 12.91 -15.43 -1.43
C SER A 6 11.73 -15.52 -0.49
N GLU A 7 12.00 -15.56 0.81
CA GLU A 7 10.96 -15.61 1.84
C GLU A 7 9.93 -14.48 1.66
N PHE A 8 10.41 -13.28 1.32
CA PHE A 8 9.55 -12.12 1.04
C PHE A 8 8.59 -12.38 -0.12
N LYS A 9 9.11 -12.87 -1.25
CA LYS A 9 8.31 -13.18 -2.45
C LYS A 9 7.27 -14.25 -2.16
N GLU A 10 7.64 -15.32 -1.46
CA GLU A 10 6.71 -16.40 -1.10
C GLU A 10 5.57 -15.92 -0.20
N ARG A 11 5.90 -15.13 0.84
CA ARG A 11 4.91 -14.55 1.76
C ARG A 11 3.97 -13.59 1.05
N LEU A 12 4.51 -12.75 0.17
CA LEU A 12 3.71 -11.85 -0.67
C LEU A 12 2.76 -12.65 -1.56
N LEU A 13 3.25 -13.65 -2.30
CA LEU A 13 2.41 -14.46 -3.19
C LEU A 13 1.31 -15.20 -2.42
N ARG A 14 1.62 -15.75 -1.24
CA ARG A 14 0.62 -16.37 -0.35
C ARG A 14 -0.48 -15.38 0.04
N LEU A 15 -0.12 -14.13 0.31
CA LEU A 15 -1.06 -13.08 0.65
C LEU A 15 -1.91 -12.66 -0.56
N LEU A 16 -1.32 -12.56 -1.75
CA LEU A 16 -2.03 -12.18 -2.97
C LEU A 16 -2.98 -13.29 -3.47
N ARG A 17 -2.70 -14.56 -3.17
CA ARG A 17 -3.58 -15.71 -3.47
C ARG A 17 -4.88 -15.74 -2.66
N LYS A 18 -5.01 -14.93 -1.61
CA LYS A 18 -6.25 -14.86 -0.83
C LYS A 18 -7.42 -14.42 -1.72
N PRO A 19 -8.63 -14.98 -1.56
CA PRO A 19 -9.79 -14.57 -2.34
C PRO A 19 -10.13 -13.10 -2.11
N PHE A 20 -10.91 -12.52 -3.02
CA PHE A 20 -11.39 -11.16 -2.87
C PHE A 20 -12.31 -11.02 -1.65
N SER A 21 -12.12 -9.94 -0.88
CA SER A 21 -12.99 -9.56 0.23
C SER A 21 -13.32 -8.07 0.10
N GLN A 22 -14.62 -7.75 -0.02
CA GLN A 22 -15.07 -6.37 -0.16
C GLN A 22 -14.72 -5.52 1.07
N GLY A 23 -14.92 -6.07 2.28
CA GLY A 23 -14.58 -5.35 3.51
C GLY A 23 -13.07 -5.08 3.68
N GLU A 24 -12.23 -6.01 3.23
CA GLU A 24 -10.77 -5.79 3.21
C GLU A 24 -10.39 -4.71 2.20
N TYR A 25 -11.00 -4.75 1.00
CA TYR A 25 -10.79 -3.73 -0.01
C TYR A 25 -11.17 -2.33 0.49
N ASP A 26 -12.35 -2.17 1.08
CA ASP A 26 -12.82 -0.88 1.58
C ASP A 26 -11.90 -0.36 2.69
N MET A 27 -11.49 -1.22 3.62
CA MET A 27 -10.56 -0.87 4.70
C MET A 27 -9.19 -0.43 4.17
N LEU A 28 -8.59 -1.19 3.25
CA LEU A 28 -7.26 -0.87 2.73
C LEU A 28 -7.29 0.37 1.84
N LEU A 29 -8.36 0.55 1.06
CA LEU A 29 -8.54 1.74 0.24
C LEU A 29 -8.72 2.99 1.10
N ASP A 30 -9.56 2.92 2.13
CA ASP A 30 -9.76 4.01 3.09
C ASP A 30 -8.43 4.39 3.74
N LYS A 31 -7.68 3.40 4.24
CA LYS A 31 -6.36 3.61 4.83
C LYS A 31 -5.37 4.25 3.85
N ALA A 32 -5.39 3.84 2.58
CA ALA A 32 -4.49 4.35 1.55
C ALA A 32 -4.81 5.79 1.11
N THR A 33 -6.09 6.17 1.15
CA THR A 33 -6.60 7.47 0.68
C THR A 33 -6.75 8.51 1.78
N THR A 34 -6.89 8.08 3.03
CA THR A 34 -7.10 8.97 4.16
C THR A 34 -5.91 9.89 4.36
N ARG A 35 -6.20 11.20 4.45
CA ARG A 35 -5.24 12.24 4.83
C ARG A 35 -5.43 12.58 6.32
N PRO A 36 -4.60 12.04 7.22
CA PRO A 36 -4.76 12.29 8.64
C PRO A 36 -4.45 13.75 8.99
N PRO A 37 -4.95 14.28 10.12
CA PRO A 37 -4.56 15.60 10.61
C PRO A 37 -3.04 15.74 10.76
N ALA A 38 -2.49 16.90 10.39
CA ALA A 38 -1.07 17.15 10.56
C ALA A 38 -0.72 17.28 12.04
N THR A 39 0.27 16.51 12.50
CA THR A 39 0.81 16.65 13.86
C THR A 39 1.68 17.89 13.94
N MET A 40 1.24 18.86 14.73
CA MET A 40 1.93 20.11 15.01
C MET A 40 2.71 20.02 16.31
N LYS A 41 3.83 20.75 16.38
CA LYS A 41 4.60 20.93 17.61
C LYS A 41 4.52 22.37 18.08
N ARG A 42 4.29 22.58 19.37
CA ARG A 42 4.32 23.89 20.03
C ARG A 42 5.24 23.84 21.24
N GLN A 43 6.22 24.74 21.26
CA GLN A 43 7.05 24.91 22.44
C GLN A 43 6.31 25.75 23.48
N THR A 44 6.24 25.24 24.70
CA THR A 44 5.61 25.90 25.85
C THR A 44 6.64 26.05 26.97
N ARG A 45 6.32 26.82 28.02
CA ARG A 45 7.17 26.93 29.21
C ARG A 45 7.41 25.57 29.89
N GLY A 46 6.48 24.62 29.74
CA GLY A 46 6.59 23.25 30.26
C GLY A 46 7.17 22.25 29.25
N GLY A 47 7.81 22.71 28.17
CA GLY A 47 8.38 21.85 27.13
C GLY A 47 7.54 21.78 25.85
N VAL A 48 7.85 20.82 24.99
CA VAL A 48 7.19 20.65 23.67
C VAL A 48 5.89 19.87 23.83
N LYS A 49 4.80 20.40 23.28
CA LYS A 49 3.51 19.70 23.16
C LYS A 49 3.21 19.42 21.69
N TYR A 50 2.64 18.25 21.44
CA TYR A 50 2.15 17.83 20.13
C TYR A 50 0.63 17.88 20.11
N TYR A 51 0.05 18.33 18.99
CA TYR A 51 -1.39 18.38 18.78
C TYR A 51 -1.73 18.20 17.30
N ASN A 52 -2.96 17.81 17.00
CA ASN A 52 -3.44 17.67 15.63
C ASN A 52 -3.95 19.02 15.10
N SER A 53 -3.59 19.37 13.88
CA SER A 53 -4.11 20.55 13.20
C SER A 53 -5.56 20.32 12.78
N GLU A 54 -6.41 21.33 12.94
CA GLU A 54 -7.80 21.30 12.47
C GLU A 54 -7.91 21.50 10.96
N HIS A 55 -6.95 22.24 10.37
CA HIS A 55 -6.98 22.65 8.97
C HIS A 55 -5.96 21.91 8.12
N GLU A 56 -4.76 21.65 8.66
CA GLU A 56 -3.69 21.01 7.92
C GLU A 56 -3.81 19.49 7.97
N ARG A 57 -3.58 18.85 6.83
CA ARG A 57 -3.60 17.40 6.66
C ARG A 57 -2.25 16.90 6.20
N GLN A 58 -1.83 15.74 6.69
CA GLN A 58 -0.68 15.03 6.16
C GLN A 58 -1.03 14.42 4.80
N PRO A 59 -0.03 14.22 3.93
CA PRO A 59 -0.21 13.42 2.72
C PRO A 59 -0.73 12.02 3.07
N SER A 60 -1.69 11.54 2.29
CA SER A 60 -2.10 10.12 2.31
C SER A 60 -1.01 9.26 1.69
N TYR A 61 -1.14 7.93 1.81
CA TYR A 61 -0.20 7.02 1.15
C TYR A 61 -0.22 7.18 -0.36
N PHE A 62 -1.39 7.42 -0.96
CA PHE A 62 -1.50 7.68 -2.39
C PHE A 62 -0.89 9.01 -2.83
N ASP A 63 -0.86 10.02 -1.97
CA ASP A 63 -0.13 11.26 -2.26
C ASP A 63 1.38 11.04 -2.29
N GLY A 64 1.90 10.14 -1.44
CA GLY A 64 3.31 9.75 -1.41
C GLY A 64 3.70 8.69 -2.46
N GLN A 65 2.73 8.00 -3.06
CA GLN A 65 2.94 6.94 -4.05
C GLN A 65 2.01 7.12 -5.26
N PRO A 66 2.21 8.16 -6.08
CA PRO A 66 1.32 8.49 -7.19
C PRO A 66 1.17 7.35 -8.21
N GLU A 67 2.22 6.58 -8.47
CA GLU A 67 2.15 5.44 -9.40
C GLU A 67 1.26 4.30 -8.90
N LEU A 68 1.28 4.02 -7.60
CA LEU A 68 0.34 3.07 -7.01
C LEU A 68 -1.09 3.61 -7.12
N ALA A 69 -1.28 4.89 -6.81
CA ALA A 69 -2.60 5.52 -6.88
C ALA A 69 -3.16 5.48 -8.31
N LYS A 70 -2.32 5.72 -9.32
CA LYS A 70 -2.67 5.61 -10.74
C LYS A 70 -3.05 4.19 -11.12
N GLN A 71 -2.24 3.20 -10.73
CA GLN A 71 -2.55 1.79 -11.01
C GLN A 71 -3.86 1.34 -10.39
N VAL A 72 -4.13 1.71 -9.14
CA VAL A 72 -5.36 1.35 -8.44
C VAL A 72 -6.58 2.08 -9.01
N ARG A 73 -6.50 3.39 -9.23
CA ARG A 73 -7.68 4.21 -9.59
C ARG A 73 -7.98 4.27 -11.08
N VAL A 74 -6.96 4.18 -11.92
CA VAL A 74 -7.07 4.45 -13.36
C VAL A 74 -6.84 3.20 -14.19
N GLU A 75 -5.79 2.43 -13.89
CA GLU A 75 -5.35 1.33 -14.77
C GLU A 75 -6.01 -0.01 -14.42
N SER A 76 -6.39 -0.22 -13.16
CA SER A 76 -6.99 -1.48 -12.73
C SER A 76 -8.45 -1.59 -13.15
N THR A 77 -8.73 -2.56 -14.02
CA THR A 77 -10.08 -2.85 -14.54
C THR A 77 -11.01 -3.55 -13.54
N SER A 78 -10.46 -4.18 -12.48
CA SER A 78 -11.25 -4.99 -11.54
C SER A 78 -10.90 -4.71 -10.06
N LYS A 79 -11.91 -4.76 -9.18
CA LYS A 79 -11.72 -4.65 -7.72
C LYS A 79 -10.75 -5.70 -7.14
N PRO A 80 -10.73 -6.97 -7.60
CA PRO A 80 -9.72 -7.92 -7.18
C PRO A 80 -8.28 -7.48 -7.48
N ASN A 81 -8.04 -6.89 -8.66
CA ASN A 81 -6.71 -6.39 -9.02
C ASN A 81 -6.32 -5.19 -8.16
N GLN A 82 -7.26 -4.28 -7.90
CA GLN A 82 -7.05 -3.16 -6.99
C GLN A 82 -6.74 -3.64 -5.56
N LEU A 83 -7.45 -4.64 -5.07
CA LEU A 83 -7.19 -5.25 -3.76
C LEU A 83 -5.80 -5.91 -3.72
N ALA A 84 -5.38 -6.59 -4.78
CA ALA A 84 -4.05 -7.19 -4.85
C ALA A 84 -2.93 -6.12 -4.80
N LEU A 85 -3.09 -4.98 -5.47
CA LEU A 85 -2.18 -3.84 -5.38
C LEU A 85 -2.12 -3.26 -3.96
N LEU A 86 -3.27 -3.04 -3.34
CA LEU A 86 -3.36 -2.54 -1.96
C LEU A 86 -2.70 -3.52 -0.96
N ARG A 87 -2.99 -4.81 -1.10
CA ARG A 87 -2.36 -5.89 -0.33
C ARG A 87 -0.85 -5.88 -0.45
N GLY A 88 -0.34 -5.83 -1.69
CA GLY A 88 1.10 -5.76 -1.95
C GLY A 88 1.75 -4.50 -1.36
N PHE A 89 1.05 -3.37 -1.41
CA PHE A 89 1.50 -2.12 -0.82
C PHE A 89 1.65 -2.19 0.71
N PHE A 90 0.59 -2.59 1.41
CA PHE A 90 0.64 -2.67 2.87
C PHE A 90 1.58 -3.77 3.36
N PHE A 91 1.64 -4.91 2.67
CA PHE A 91 2.63 -5.94 2.97
C PHE A 91 4.07 -5.40 2.87
N TRP A 92 4.38 -4.65 1.82
CA TRP A 92 5.70 -4.03 1.67
C TRP A 92 6.00 -3.06 2.81
N MET A 93 5.05 -2.19 3.19
CA MET A 93 5.26 -1.24 4.29
C MET A 93 5.56 -1.94 5.62
N GLU A 94 4.86 -3.04 5.90
CA GLU A 94 5.08 -3.84 7.11
C GLU A 94 6.43 -4.56 7.11
N ASN A 95 7.03 -4.79 5.94
CA ASN A 95 8.26 -5.56 5.76
C ASN A 95 9.39 -4.73 5.13
N ILE A 96 9.36 -3.39 5.30
CA ILE A 96 10.32 -2.48 4.65
C ILE A 96 11.76 -2.67 5.11
N ALA A 97 11.96 -3.20 6.32
CA ALA A 97 13.28 -3.50 6.89
C ALA A 97 13.85 -4.86 6.43
N HIS A 98 13.07 -5.67 5.69
CA HIS A 98 13.52 -6.97 5.21
C HIS A 98 14.56 -6.81 4.10
N HIS A 99 15.67 -7.55 4.16
CA HIS A 99 16.80 -7.38 3.23
C HIS A 99 16.42 -7.58 1.75
N ASP A 100 15.55 -8.55 1.46
CA ASP A 100 15.09 -8.85 0.09
C ASP A 100 13.75 -8.20 -0.29
N GLN A 101 13.34 -7.13 0.40
CA GLN A 101 12.07 -6.46 0.06
C GLN A 101 12.09 -5.85 -1.35
N PHE A 102 10.90 -5.73 -1.92
CA PHE A 102 10.67 -4.93 -3.12
C PHE A 102 9.27 -4.33 -3.12
N ARG A 103 9.08 -3.32 -3.97
CA ARG A 103 7.78 -2.66 -4.18
C ARG A 103 7.01 -3.40 -5.28
N PRO A 104 5.99 -4.21 -4.95
CA PRO A 104 5.31 -5.07 -5.93
C PRO A 104 4.51 -4.33 -7.01
N TRP A 105 4.18 -3.06 -6.81
CA TRP A 105 3.49 -2.23 -7.80
C TRP A 105 4.44 -1.47 -8.74
N ARG A 106 5.76 -1.70 -8.67
CA ARG A 106 6.74 -1.05 -9.57
C ARG A 106 7.20 -1.98 -10.69
N ASP A 107 7.54 -1.35 -11.82
CA ASP A 107 7.82 -1.98 -13.12
C ASP A 107 8.90 -3.06 -13.12
N ASP A 108 9.88 -2.96 -12.22
CA ASP A 108 10.98 -3.91 -12.08
C ASP A 108 10.49 -5.36 -11.89
N PHE A 109 9.22 -5.54 -11.48
CA PHE A 109 8.62 -6.82 -11.13
C PHE A 109 7.29 -7.09 -11.84
N LYS A 110 7.03 -6.47 -12.98
CA LYS A 110 5.85 -6.74 -13.86
C LYS A 110 5.65 -8.22 -14.23
N GLN A 111 6.61 -9.10 -13.95
CA GLN A 111 6.51 -10.54 -14.13
C GLN A 111 5.73 -11.23 -12.98
N TYR A 112 5.57 -10.58 -11.83
CA TYR A 112 4.46 -10.83 -10.91
C TYR A 112 3.24 -10.04 -11.36
N LYS A 113 2.88 -10.20 -12.64
CA LYS A 113 1.47 -10.09 -12.95
C LYS A 113 0.80 -10.90 -11.85
N VAL A 114 0.04 -10.23 -11.00
CA VAL A 114 -1.24 -10.76 -10.60
C VAL A 114 -1.89 -11.05 -11.95
N THR A 115 -1.52 -12.17 -12.57
CA THR A 115 -2.25 -12.75 -13.67
C THR A 115 -3.55 -13.01 -12.96
N MET A 116 -4.46 -12.06 -13.15
CA MET A 116 -5.80 -12.33 -13.64
C MET A 116 -6.07 -13.80 -13.31
N ILE A 117 -6.62 -14.03 -12.13
CA ILE A 117 -7.24 -15.32 -11.87
C ILE A 117 -8.32 -15.36 -12.95
N GLU A 118 -7.99 -15.92 -14.12
CA GLU A 118 -8.96 -16.43 -15.06
C GLU A 118 -9.65 -17.50 -14.25
N ILE A 119 -10.81 -17.13 -13.74
CA ILE A 119 -11.75 -18.07 -13.14
C ILE A 119 -12.22 -18.88 -14.34
N GLU A 120 -11.61 -20.05 -14.57
CA GLU A 120 -12.24 -21.13 -15.33
C GLU A 120 -13.53 -21.58 -14.63
#